data_AF-A0A962L597-F1
#
_entry.id   AF-A0A962L597-F1
#
_cell.length_a   1.000
_cell.length_b   1.000
_cell.length_c   1.000
_cell.angle_alpha   90.00
_cell.angle_beta   90.00
_cell.angle_gamma   90.00
#
_symmetry.space_group_name_H-M   'P 1'
#
loop_
_entity.id
_entity.type
_entity.pdbx_description
1 polymer ?
#
loop_
_entity_poly.entity_id
_entity_poly.type
_entity_poly.pdbx_seq_one_letter_code
_entity_poly.pdbx_strand_id
1 'polypeptide(L)'
;MSRKFARNTPLRELLVVIPHSGVLVPAEIEVDTLSDDFVAALRNVDWYTNWLYNFTDVLDNKQVVFPWCSLLVEANRHPDVLEDAVPMRDVFGIELYKPERAPTFEQRVHLANKYLRVFNRQIETQIAAGAEFLLDGHSTIAAKGVADNQIDIMNFQHSKLDDGPKQYSPDVYGETYAEELQKRLPTLHVTLNASEYYDVYGHVCAAHSVNALSRVGRKVPALCQETCHSLYMAGDHTPDVVAIDHLRRAFADAIHATLEKVRHLRKPPKMIELSNLRQTFDFDCGVKALQGVFAYYGIEERADALIRELNADPELGTSMEAMIDAAERRGFIVDAGTRWTLERLRGELDAGRPVIVPMQAWADRHLTIRQWRENYDDGHYVVVIGYDGPIWYFEDPASFHRTWLKEKEFLARWHDMDPVSGEKLERAAISLRGKDAVGIGVAPMR
;
A
#
# COMPACT_ATOMS: atom_id res chain seq x y z
N MET A 1 0.46 -28.01 -14.85
CA MET A 1 1.46 -27.39 -13.95
C MET A 1 0.72 -26.60 -12.90
N SER A 2 0.67 -27.13 -11.67
CA SER A 2 -0.04 -26.51 -10.55
C SER A 2 0.70 -25.24 -10.13
N ARG A 3 0.10 -24.06 -10.33
CA ARG A 3 0.55 -22.83 -9.68
C ARG A 3 0.37 -23.09 -8.18
N LYS A 4 1.47 -23.27 -7.45
CA LYS A 4 1.45 -23.19 -5.98
C LYS A 4 0.73 -21.89 -5.65
N PHE A 5 -0.45 -21.97 -5.02
CA PHE A 5 -1.06 -20.83 -4.35
C PHE A 5 -0.01 -20.32 -3.37
N ALA A 6 0.62 -19.18 -3.67
CA ALA A 6 1.38 -18.46 -2.66
C ALA A 6 0.38 -18.22 -1.54
N ARG A 7 0.67 -18.68 -0.32
CA ARG A 7 -0.14 -18.30 0.83
C ARG A 7 -0.01 -16.79 0.94
N ASN A 8 -1.07 -16.07 0.57
CA ASN A 8 -1.12 -14.63 0.78
C ASN A 8 -0.89 -14.37 2.27
N THR A 9 -0.08 -13.35 2.56
CA THR A 9 0.20 -12.95 3.94
C THR A 9 -1.12 -12.51 4.58
N PRO A 10 -1.44 -12.95 5.81
CA PRO A 10 -2.62 -12.47 6.53
C PRO A 10 -2.65 -10.93 6.59
N LEU A 11 -3.83 -10.35 6.37
CA LEU A 11 -4.09 -8.92 6.38
C LEU A 11 -5.12 -8.60 7.48
N ARG A 12 -4.76 -8.93 8.73
CA ARG A 12 -5.65 -8.83 9.91
C ARG A 12 -6.04 -7.41 10.27
N GLU A 13 -5.30 -6.45 9.77
CA GLU A 13 -5.49 -5.03 9.90
C GLU A 13 -6.52 -4.46 8.91
N LEU A 14 -6.94 -5.24 7.91
CA LEU A 14 -8.11 -4.91 7.08
C LEU A 14 -9.39 -5.31 7.82
N LEU A 15 -10.30 -4.36 7.95
CA LEU A 15 -11.68 -4.58 8.36
C LEU A 15 -12.62 -4.39 7.16
N VAL A 16 -13.34 -5.45 6.80
CA VAL A 16 -14.39 -5.38 5.78
C VAL A 16 -15.76 -5.28 6.47
N VAL A 17 -16.54 -4.27 6.12
CA VAL A 17 -17.89 -4.04 6.65
C VAL A 17 -18.89 -4.24 5.51
N ILE A 18 -19.92 -5.06 5.75
CA ILE A 18 -20.99 -5.35 4.77
C ILE A 18 -22.34 -5.03 5.44
N PRO A 19 -22.89 -3.82 5.22
CA PRO A 19 -24.06 -3.35 5.96
C PRO A 19 -25.40 -3.80 5.36
N HIS A 20 -25.47 -4.17 4.08
CA HIS A 20 -26.75 -4.27 3.36
C HIS A 20 -27.08 -5.66 2.77
N SER A 21 -26.29 -6.70 3.03
CA SER A 21 -26.56 -8.04 2.49
C SER A 21 -27.66 -8.82 3.24
N GLY A 22 -28.05 -8.32 4.41
CA GLY A 22 -28.94 -9.01 5.34
C GLY A 22 -30.38 -9.05 4.87
N VAL A 23 -31.10 -10.11 5.24
CA VAL A 23 -32.54 -10.29 4.91
C VAL A 23 -33.37 -10.75 6.11
N LEU A 24 -32.74 -10.90 7.28
CA LEU A 24 -33.46 -11.31 8.48
C LEU A 24 -34.37 -10.17 8.95
N VAL A 25 -35.64 -10.49 9.20
CA VAL A 25 -36.59 -9.57 9.81
C VAL A 25 -36.33 -9.55 11.33
N PRO A 26 -36.12 -8.38 11.95
CA PRO A 26 -36.04 -8.25 13.41
C PRO A 26 -37.24 -8.91 14.10
N ALA A 27 -37.00 -9.61 15.21
CA ALA A 27 -38.04 -10.36 15.92
C ALA A 27 -39.18 -9.47 16.47
N GLU A 28 -38.93 -8.17 16.65
CA GLU A 28 -39.92 -7.18 17.07
C GLU A 28 -40.86 -6.73 15.92
N ILE A 29 -40.55 -7.12 14.69
CA ILE A 29 -41.38 -6.85 13.52
C ILE A 29 -42.09 -8.14 13.14
N GLU A 30 -43.39 -8.19 13.42
CA GLU A 30 -44.24 -9.31 13.03
C GLU A 30 -44.38 -9.34 11.50
N VAL A 31 -44.07 -10.47 10.87
CA VAL A 31 -44.03 -10.59 9.40
C VAL A 31 -45.38 -10.28 8.74
N ASP A 32 -46.49 -10.54 9.44
CA ASP A 32 -47.84 -10.26 8.94
C ASP A 32 -48.14 -8.75 8.84
N THR A 33 -47.34 -7.90 9.50
CA THR A 33 -47.44 -6.43 9.43
C THR A 33 -46.77 -5.85 8.19
N LEU A 34 -45.90 -6.61 7.51
CA LEU A 34 -45.21 -6.17 6.31
C LEU A 34 -46.20 -5.98 5.16
N SER A 35 -45.91 -4.99 4.31
CA SER A 35 -46.69 -4.69 3.11
C SER A 35 -46.75 -5.90 2.17
N ASP A 36 -47.85 -6.03 1.42
CA ASP A 36 -47.98 -7.07 0.40
C ASP A 36 -46.93 -6.89 -0.73
N ASP A 37 -46.44 -5.67 -0.93
CA ASP A 37 -45.37 -5.33 -1.88
C ASP A 37 -43.94 -5.49 -1.30
N PHE A 38 -43.80 -5.89 -0.03
CA PHE A 38 -42.49 -5.96 0.64
C PHE A 38 -41.50 -6.88 -0.09
N VAL A 39 -41.98 -8.02 -0.62
CA VAL A 39 -41.15 -8.96 -1.38
C VAL A 39 -40.61 -8.32 -2.66
N ALA A 40 -41.38 -7.42 -3.30
CA ALA A 40 -40.91 -6.69 -4.48
C ALA A 40 -39.82 -5.68 -4.11
N ALA A 41 -39.94 -5.02 -2.94
CA ALA A 41 -38.96 -4.06 -2.45
C ALA A 41 -37.59 -4.70 -2.13
N LEU A 42 -37.54 -6.01 -1.85
CA LEU A 42 -36.28 -6.75 -1.62
C LEU A 42 -35.28 -6.68 -2.79
N ARG A 43 -35.70 -6.26 -4.00
CA ARG A 43 -34.79 -5.99 -5.12
C ARG A 43 -33.75 -4.91 -4.81
N ASN A 44 -33.98 -4.09 -3.79
CA ASN A 44 -33.13 -2.96 -3.39
C ASN A 44 -32.13 -3.32 -2.29
N VAL A 45 -32.08 -4.59 -1.87
CA VAL A 45 -31.06 -5.12 -0.97
C VAL A 45 -29.76 -5.35 -1.75
N ASP A 46 -28.61 -5.15 -1.11
CA ASP A 46 -27.29 -5.39 -1.70
C ASP A 46 -26.99 -6.90 -1.77
N TRP A 47 -27.74 -7.62 -2.62
CA TRP A 47 -27.69 -9.07 -2.71
C TRP A 47 -26.28 -9.60 -2.95
N TYR A 48 -25.94 -10.65 -2.21
CA TYR A 48 -24.67 -11.40 -2.30
C TYR A 48 -23.40 -10.61 -2.01
N THR A 49 -23.49 -9.37 -1.52
CA THR A 49 -22.29 -8.60 -1.11
C THR A 49 -21.54 -9.27 0.03
N ASN A 50 -22.22 -10.04 0.90
CA ASN A 50 -21.58 -10.89 1.90
C ASN A 50 -20.70 -12.00 1.31
N TRP A 51 -20.92 -12.41 0.06
CA TRP A 51 -20.06 -13.35 -0.65
C TRP A 51 -19.00 -12.62 -1.46
N LEU A 52 -19.39 -11.54 -2.13
CA LEU A 52 -18.51 -10.71 -2.96
C LEU A 52 -17.37 -10.06 -2.16
N TYR A 53 -17.63 -9.64 -0.91
CA TYR A 53 -16.66 -9.02 -0.02
C TYR A 53 -16.15 -9.98 1.06
N ASN A 54 -16.33 -11.29 0.88
CA ASN A 54 -15.72 -12.29 1.76
C ASN A 54 -14.31 -12.64 1.29
N PHE A 55 -13.33 -12.08 1.99
CA PHE A 55 -11.90 -12.33 1.76
C PHE A 55 -11.26 -13.18 2.85
N THR A 56 -12.04 -13.66 3.84
CA THR A 56 -11.50 -14.28 5.06
C THR A 56 -10.66 -15.54 4.78
N ASP A 57 -11.02 -16.31 3.75
CA ASP A 57 -10.26 -17.48 3.29
C ASP A 57 -8.94 -17.12 2.57
N VAL A 58 -8.88 -15.92 1.96
CA VAL A 58 -7.73 -15.44 1.17
C VAL A 58 -6.77 -14.61 2.03
N LEU A 59 -7.29 -13.77 2.91
CA LEU A 59 -6.55 -12.75 3.63
C LEU A 59 -6.57 -12.90 5.15
N ASP A 60 -7.38 -13.78 5.75
CA ASP A 60 -7.55 -13.85 7.22
C ASP A 60 -7.84 -12.46 7.84
N ASN A 61 -8.63 -11.64 7.13
CA ASN A 61 -8.98 -10.28 7.54
C ASN A 61 -10.10 -10.26 8.59
N LYS A 62 -10.32 -9.11 9.23
CA LYS A 62 -11.48 -8.88 10.09
C LYS A 62 -12.70 -8.57 9.24
N GLN A 63 -13.88 -9.02 9.66
CA GLN A 63 -15.13 -8.78 8.96
C GLN A 63 -16.28 -8.52 9.94
N VAL A 64 -17.18 -7.60 9.57
CA VAL A 64 -18.47 -7.37 10.26
C VAL A 64 -19.57 -7.34 9.20
N VAL A 65 -20.56 -8.23 9.33
CA VAL A 65 -21.69 -8.33 8.41
C VAL A 65 -22.97 -8.01 9.17
N PHE A 66 -23.80 -7.12 8.64
CA PHE A 66 -25.12 -6.84 9.19
C PHE A 66 -26.15 -7.85 8.66
N PRO A 67 -26.77 -8.68 9.52
CA PRO A 67 -27.61 -9.77 9.05
C PRO A 67 -29.08 -9.38 8.83
N TRP A 68 -29.50 -8.21 9.31
CA TRP A 68 -30.89 -7.76 9.26
C TRP A 68 -31.21 -7.07 7.93
N CYS A 69 -32.47 -7.14 7.52
CA CYS A 69 -32.94 -6.50 6.28
C CYS A 69 -32.76 -4.98 6.34
N SER A 70 -31.92 -4.44 5.44
CA SER A 70 -31.61 -3.01 5.36
C SER A 70 -32.83 -2.14 5.09
N LEU A 71 -33.84 -2.68 4.40
CA LEU A 71 -35.11 -2.00 4.18
C LEU A 71 -35.87 -1.73 5.49
N LEU A 72 -35.73 -2.59 6.50
CA LEU A 72 -36.43 -2.43 7.77
C LEU A 72 -35.60 -1.68 8.80
N VAL A 73 -34.28 -1.91 8.80
CA VAL A 73 -33.32 -1.29 9.71
C VAL A 73 -32.03 -1.03 8.94
N GLU A 74 -31.77 0.22 8.60
CA GLU A 74 -30.72 0.60 7.65
C GLU A 74 -29.37 0.84 8.35
N ALA A 75 -28.43 -0.09 8.16
CA ALA A 75 -27.15 -0.13 8.85
C ALA A 75 -26.19 1.00 8.46
N ASN A 76 -26.34 1.55 7.25
CA ASN A 76 -25.51 2.65 6.77
C ASN A 76 -26.17 4.03 6.91
N ARG A 77 -27.12 4.19 7.85
CA ARG A 77 -27.74 5.48 8.22
C ARG A 77 -27.51 5.83 9.70
N HIS A 78 -27.62 7.12 10.01
CA HIS A 78 -27.38 7.61 11.36
C HIS A 78 -28.48 7.10 12.31
N PRO A 79 -28.17 6.39 13.41
CA PRO A 79 -29.17 5.76 14.28
C PRO A 79 -30.20 6.71 14.90
N ASP A 80 -29.86 7.99 15.01
CA ASP A 80 -30.77 9.04 15.53
C ASP A 80 -31.66 9.70 14.46
N VAL A 81 -31.43 9.43 13.17
CA VAL A 81 -32.27 9.91 12.07
C VAL A 81 -33.21 8.78 11.66
N LEU A 82 -34.30 8.61 12.41
CA LEU A 82 -35.16 7.43 12.30
C LEU A 82 -35.82 7.30 10.93
N GLU A 83 -36.13 8.42 10.29
CA GLU A 83 -36.69 8.50 8.94
C GLU A 83 -35.87 7.67 7.95
N ASP A 84 -34.54 7.69 8.11
CA ASP A 84 -33.61 6.95 7.26
C ASP A 84 -33.23 5.60 7.89
N ALA A 85 -33.04 5.56 9.21
CA ALA A 85 -32.48 4.42 9.94
C ALA A 85 -33.47 3.27 10.17
N VAL A 86 -34.75 3.58 10.31
CA VAL A 86 -35.84 2.59 10.45
C VAL A 86 -37.00 3.11 9.61
N PRO A 87 -36.90 3.03 8.27
CA PRO A 87 -37.80 3.76 7.39
C PRO A 87 -39.19 3.13 7.35
N MET A 88 -40.18 3.94 6.98
CA MET A 88 -41.57 3.47 6.76
C MET A 88 -41.80 3.11 5.29
N ARG A 89 -40.97 3.67 4.41
CA ARG A 89 -41.03 3.52 2.96
C ARG A 89 -39.64 3.26 2.42
N ASP A 90 -39.53 2.52 1.33
CA ASP A 90 -38.25 2.37 0.64
C ASP A 90 -37.84 3.64 -0.12
N VAL A 91 -36.68 3.57 -0.80
CA VAL A 91 -36.14 4.69 -1.59
C VAL A 91 -36.99 5.09 -2.80
N PHE A 92 -37.94 4.25 -3.22
CA PHE A 92 -38.91 4.53 -4.29
C PHE A 92 -40.29 4.93 -3.74
N GLY A 93 -40.44 5.02 -2.42
CA GLY A 93 -41.66 5.42 -1.74
C GLY A 93 -42.67 4.29 -1.51
N ILE A 94 -42.29 3.03 -1.75
CA ILE A 94 -43.11 1.83 -1.48
C ILE A 94 -43.27 1.69 0.04
N GLU A 95 -44.51 1.57 0.50
CA GLU A 95 -44.81 1.31 1.92
C GLU A 95 -44.26 -0.05 2.34
N LEU A 96 -43.52 -0.09 3.44
CA LEU A 96 -42.90 -1.32 3.94
C LEU A 96 -43.83 -2.10 4.88
N TYR A 97 -44.85 -1.43 5.41
CA TYR A 97 -45.81 -1.98 6.37
C TYR A 97 -47.24 -1.79 5.87
N LYS A 98 -48.15 -2.65 6.30
CA LYS A 98 -49.58 -2.50 6.07
C LYS A 98 -50.12 -1.26 6.78
N PRO A 99 -51.21 -0.65 6.27
CA PRO A 99 -51.86 0.49 6.91
C PRO A 99 -52.14 0.22 8.40
N GLU A 100 -51.80 1.18 9.26
CA GLU A 100 -52.01 1.12 10.72
C GLU A 100 -51.26 -0.02 11.46
N ARG A 101 -50.40 -0.78 10.77
CA ARG A 101 -49.59 -1.87 11.36
C ARG A 101 -48.11 -1.53 11.48
N ALA A 102 -47.73 -0.34 11.05
CA ALA A 102 -46.36 0.11 11.03
C ALA A 102 -45.82 0.44 12.43
N PRO A 103 -44.51 0.30 12.69
CA PRO A 103 -43.94 0.49 14.01
C PRO A 103 -44.09 1.94 14.47
N THR A 104 -44.47 2.10 15.74
CA THR A 104 -44.52 3.39 16.42
C THR A 104 -43.13 4.02 16.52
N PHE A 105 -43.07 5.33 16.82
CA PHE A 105 -41.82 6.03 17.07
C PHE A 105 -40.96 5.34 18.14
N GLU A 106 -41.55 4.93 19.27
CA GLU A 106 -40.82 4.25 20.35
C GLU A 106 -40.26 2.89 19.92
N GLN A 107 -41.01 2.12 19.12
CA GLN A 107 -40.53 0.86 18.54
C GLN A 107 -39.36 1.11 17.58
N ARG A 108 -39.42 2.16 16.75
CA ARG A 108 -38.32 2.51 15.83
C ARG A 108 -37.06 2.94 16.58
N VAL A 109 -37.20 3.73 17.65
CA VAL A 109 -36.09 4.06 18.56
C VAL A 109 -35.49 2.79 19.18
N HIS A 110 -36.34 1.85 19.61
CA HIS A 110 -35.87 0.58 20.16
C HIS A 110 -35.07 -0.23 19.13
N LEU A 111 -35.58 -0.37 17.90
CA LEU A 111 -34.91 -1.06 16.79
C LEU A 111 -33.54 -0.42 16.48
N ALA A 112 -33.49 0.90 16.33
CA ALA A 112 -32.23 1.62 16.06
C ALA A 112 -31.19 1.41 17.17
N ASN A 113 -31.60 1.46 18.44
CA ASN A 113 -30.71 1.23 19.57
C ASN A 113 -30.22 -0.22 19.66
N LYS A 114 -31.11 -1.19 19.40
CA LYS A 114 -30.82 -2.62 19.53
C LYS A 114 -29.95 -3.13 18.39
N TYR A 115 -30.17 -2.67 17.16
CA TYR A 115 -29.51 -3.22 15.98
C TYR A 115 -28.41 -2.30 15.46
N LEU A 116 -28.72 -1.03 15.20
CA LEU A 116 -27.77 -0.11 14.56
C LEU A 116 -26.64 0.33 15.49
N ARG A 117 -26.96 0.72 16.74
CA ARG A 117 -25.90 1.09 17.70
C ARG A 117 -25.04 -0.11 18.09
N VAL A 118 -25.60 -1.32 18.12
CA VAL A 118 -24.82 -2.55 18.35
C VAL A 118 -23.87 -2.82 17.18
N PHE A 119 -24.34 -2.71 15.94
CA PHE A 119 -23.53 -2.87 14.74
C PHE A 119 -22.36 -1.86 14.70
N ASN A 120 -22.63 -0.58 14.97
CA ASN A 120 -21.59 0.45 15.05
C ASN A 120 -20.54 0.11 16.13
N ARG A 121 -20.97 -0.35 17.32
CA ARG A 121 -20.03 -0.80 18.37
C ARG A 121 -19.20 -2.00 17.95
N GLN A 122 -19.72 -2.91 17.12
CA GLN A 122 -18.94 -4.05 16.60
C GLN A 122 -17.81 -3.57 15.68
N ILE A 123 -18.07 -2.59 14.80
CA ILE A 123 -17.05 -1.97 13.95
C ILE A 123 -15.97 -1.33 14.82
N GLU A 124 -16.35 -0.51 15.79
CA GLU A 124 -15.39 0.12 16.70
C GLU A 124 -14.59 -0.90 17.52
N THR A 125 -15.20 -2.04 17.87
CA THR A 125 -14.52 -3.14 18.57
C THR A 125 -13.46 -3.77 17.69
N GLN A 126 -13.72 -3.95 16.39
CA GLN A 126 -12.72 -4.46 15.44
C GLN A 126 -11.57 -3.47 15.21
N ILE A 127 -11.86 -2.17 15.15
CA ILE A 127 -10.85 -1.11 15.10
C ILE A 127 -9.99 -1.13 16.37
N ALA A 128 -10.60 -1.22 17.55
CA ALA A 128 -9.89 -1.35 18.82
C ALA A 128 -9.05 -2.64 18.89
N ALA A 129 -9.50 -3.71 18.22
CA ALA A 129 -8.81 -4.99 18.10
C ALA A 129 -7.73 -5.02 17.01
N GLY A 130 -7.30 -3.87 16.49
CA GLY A 130 -6.14 -3.74 15.61
C GLY A 130 -6.44 -3.58 14.12
N ALA A 131 -7.69 -3.30 13.72
CA ALA A 131 -7.91 -2.86 12.34
C ALA A 131 -7.27 -1.48 12.12
N GLU A 132 -6.59 -1.31 10.99
CA GLU A 132 -5.95 -0.06 10.58
C GLU A 132 -6.55 0.53 9.30
N PHE A 133 -7.41 -0.23 8.61
CA PHE A 133 -8.10 0.21 7.40
C PHE A 133 -9.50 -0.40 7.31
N LEU A 134 -10.48 0.36 6.82
CA LEU A 134 -11.86 -0.08 6.64
C LEU A 134 -12.24 -0.10 5.15
N LEU A 135 -12.81 -1.22 4.68
CA LEU A 135 -13.49 -1.29 3.38
C LEU A 135 -14.98 -1.49 3.63
N ASP A 136 -15.79 -0.53 3.19
CA ASP A 136 -17.25 -0.54 3.27
C ASP A 136 -17.80 -1.04 1.94
N GLY A 137 -18.33 -2.27 1.94
CA GLY A 137 -18.67 -3.02 0.74
C GLY A 137 -20.15 -2.93 0.38
N HIS A 138 -20.43 -2.36 -0.78
CA HIS A 138 -21.77 -2.15 -1.30
C HIS A 138 -21.95 -2.68 -2.72
N SER A 139 -23.20 -2.70 -3.15
CA SER A 139 -23.56 -2.93 -4.54
C SER A 139 -24.59 -1.93 -5.03
N THR A 140 -24.56 -1.66 -6.33
CA THR A 140 -25.49 -0.75 -6.99
C THR A 140 -26.06 -1.37 -8.25
N ILE A 141 -27.09 -0.73 -8.80
CA ILE A 141 -27.51 -0.89 -10.20
C ILE A 141 -26.83 0.18 -11.07
N ALA A 142 -26.96 0.10 -12.40
CA ALA A 142 -26.55 1.19 -13.27
C ALA A 142 -27.47 2.41 -13.09
N ALA A 143 -27.08 3.28 -12.17
CA ALA A 143 -27.76 4.51 -11.79
C ALA A 143 -26.74 5.47 -11.16
N LYS A 144 -27.13 6.74 -10.98
CA LYS A 144 -26.30 7.74 -10.28
C LYS A 144 -24.87 7.87 -10.84
N GLY A 145 -24.75 7.83 -12.17
CA GLY A 145 -23.45 7.90 -12.85
C GLY A 145 -22.63 6.62 -12.85
N VAL A 146 -23.16 5.50 -12.35
CA VAL A 146 -22.53 4.17 -12.44
C VAL A 146 -23.05 3.40 -13.66
N ALA A 147 -22.14 2.86 -14.47
CA ALA A 147 -22.44 2.02 -15.62
C ALA A 147 -22.54 0.52 -15.25
N ASP A 148 -23.17 -0.29 -16.11
CA ASP A 148 -23.36 -1.74 -15.88
C ASP A 148 -22.04 -2.53 -15.73
N ASN A 149 -20.93 -2.00 -16.23
CA ASN A 149 -19.61 -2.64 -16.13
C ASN A 149 -18.66 -1.92 -15.16
N GLN A 150 -19.20 -1.17 -14.19
CA GLN A 150 -18.44 -0.27 -13.34
C GLN A 150 -18.30 -0.74 -11.88
N ILE A 151 -17.15 -0.42 -11.30
CA ILE A 151 -16.87 -0.41 -9.87
C ILE A 151 -16.49 1.02 -9.52
N ASP A 152 -17.26 1.66 -8.64
CA ASP A 152 -16.92 3.00 -8.14
C ASP A 152 -16.34 2.90 -6.73
N ILE A 153 -15.24 3.59 -6.52
CA ILE A 153 -14.53 3.67 -5.24
C ILE A 153 -14.71 5.09 -4.73
N MET A 154 -15.05 5.23 -3.46
CA MET A 154 -15.23 6.52 -2.83
C MET A 154 -14.36 6.64 -1.59
N ASN A 155 -13.61 7.74 -1.50
CA ASN A 155 -12.88 8.13 -0.29
C ASN A 155 -13.46 9.39 0.37
N PHE A 156 -14.65 9.84 -0.03
CA PHE A 156 -15.34 10.97 0.57
C PHE A 156 -16.87 10.89 0.41
N GLN A 157 -17.57 11.72 1.17
CA GLN A 157 -18.96 12.12 0.91
C GLN A 157 -19.15 13.61 1.14
N HIS A 158 -20.28 14.14 0.68
CA HIS A 158 -20.77 15.48 0.99
C HIS A 158 -22.30 15.47 0.96
N SER A 159 -22.91 14.97 2.03
CA SER A 159 -24.36 14.89 2.18
C SER A 159 -24.92 16.08 2.95
N LYS A 160 -26.26 16.19 3.00
CA LYS A 160 -26.97 17.20 3.81
C LYS A 160 -26.76 17.06 5.33
N LEU A 161 -26.32 15.90 5.80
CA LEU A 161 -26.04 15.63 7.20
C LEU A 161 -24.59 15.97 7.60
N ASP A 162 -23.74 16.30 6.63
CA ASP A 162 -22.36 16.69 6.88
C ASP A 162 -22.23 18.21 6.99
N ASP A 163 -21.38 18.68 7.91
CA ASP A 163 -21.03 20.11 8.04
C ASP A 163 -20.16 20.62 6.86
N GLY A 164 -19.77 19.73 5.95
CA GLY A 164 -18.98 19.97 4.75
C GLY A 164 -18.46 18.65 4.15
N PRO A 165 -17.65 18.70 3.06
CA PRO A 165 -17.07 17.50 2.47
C PRO A 165 -16.26 16.71 3.50
N LYS A 166 -16.56 15.42 3.60
CA LYS A 166 -16.00 14.52 4.59
C LYS A 166 -15.13 13.48 3.93
N GLN A 167 -13.82 13.67 4.04
CA GLN A 167 -12.83 12.74 3.51
C GLN A 167 -12.62 11.56 4.48
N TYR A 168 -12.67 10.34 3.95
CA TYR A 168 -12.50 9.09 4.68
C TYR A 168 -11.05 8.63 4.75
N SER A 169 -10.25 8.99 3.74
CA SER A 169 -8.83 8.67 3.65
C SER A 169 -8.12 9.62 2.69
N PRO A 170 -6.78 9.74 2.77
CA PRO A 170 -6.01 10.44 1.74
C PRO A 170 -6.20 9.82 0.36
N ASP A 171 -6.10 10.63 -0.70
CA ASP A 171 -6.36 10.20 -2.09
C ASP A 171 -5.51 9.03 -2.54
N VAL A 172 -4.29 8.92 -2.02
CA VAL A 172 -3.36 7.81 -2.32
C VAL A 172 -3.96 6.43 -2.08
N TYR A 173 -4.87 6.26 -1.11
CA TYR A 173 -5.56 4.98 -0.91
C TYR A 173 -6.54 4.67 -2.04
N GLY A 174 -7.37 5.65 -2.41
CA GLY A 174 -8.34 5.52 -3.49
C GLY A 174 -7.68 5.33 -4.84
N GLU A 175 -6.69 6.16 -5.17
CA GLU A 175 -5.92 6.10 -6.41
C GLU A 175 -5.20 4.76 -6.55
N THR A 176 -4.48 4.33 -5.50
CA THR A 176 -3.74 3.06 -5.54
C THR A 176 -4.69 1.88 -5.66
N TYR A 177 -5.83 1.88 -4.96
CA TYR A 177 -6.81 0.79 -5.05
C TYR A 177 -7.48 0.72 -6.41
N ALA A 178 -7.88 1.87 -6.97
CA ALA A 178 -8.45 1.95 -8.31
C ALA A 178 -7.47 1.41 -9.36
N GLU A 179 -6.20 1.80 -9.29
CA GLU A 179 -5.17 1.25 -10.19
C GLU A 179 -4.98 -0.26 -10.05
N GLU A 180 -4.93 -0.77 -8.81
CA GLU A 180 -4.72 -2.20 -8.57
C GLU A 180 -5.91 -3.05 -9.00
N LEU A 181 -7.13 -2.54 -8.86
CA LEU A 181 -8.34 -3.14 -9.41
C LEU A 181 -8.32 -3.11 -10.94
N GLN A 182 -8.03 -1.96 -11.56
CA GLN A 182 -8.02 -1.82 -13.01
C GLN A 182 -6.99 -2.75 -13.68
N LYS A 183 -5.83 -2.97 -13.03
CA LYS A 183 -4.80 -3.94 -13.50
C LYS A 183 -5.29 -5.39 -13.49
N ARG A 184 -6.14 -5.75 -12.52
CA ARG A 184 -6.67 -7.12 -12.35
C ARG A 184 -7.94 -7.35 -13.14
N LEU A 185 -8.71 -6.30 -13.38
CA LEU A 185 -10.01 -6.31 -14.06
C LEU A 185 -9.98 -5.36 -15.27
N PRO A 186 -9.14 -5.62 -16.29
CA PRO A 186 -8.87 -4.67 -17.38
C PRO A 186 -10.08 -4.39 -18.28
N THR A 187 -11.12 -5.21 -18.23
CA THR A 187 -12.35 -5.04 -19.01
C THR A 187 -13.42 -4.22 -18.28
N LEU A 188 -13.23 -3.95 -16.99
CA LEU A 188 -14.19 -3.20 -16.19
C LEU A 188 -13.80 -1.73 -16.12
N HIS A 189 -14.80 -0.88 -15.91
CA HIS A 189 -14.59 0.54 -15.63
C HIS A 189 -14.39 0.73 -14.12
N VAL A 190 -13.17 1.04 -13.70
CA VAL A 190 -12.90 1.35 -12.28
C VAL A 190 -12.77 2.86 -12.14
N THR A 191 -13.60 3.45 -11.28
CA THR A 191 -13.62 4.89 -11.05
C THR A 191 -13.35 5.24 -9.59
N LEU A 192 -12.87 6.45 -9.37
CA LEU A 192 -12.68 7.03 -8.04
C LEU A 192 -13.54 8.30 -7.98
N ASN A 193 -14.46 8.36 -7.01
CA ASN A 193 -15.28 9.53 -6.71
C ASN A 193 -16.09 10.03 -7.91
N ALA A 194 -16.51 9.13 -8.81
CA ALA A 194 -17.13 9.52 -10.07
C ALA A 194 -18.66 9.44 -10.04
N SER A 195 -19.23 8.59 -9.19
CA SER A 195 -20.67 8.47 -9.08
C SER A 195 -21.29 9.63 -8.30
N GLU A 196 -22.59 9.83 -8.46
CA GLU A 196 -23.37 10.78 -7.68
C GLU A 196 -23.62 10.29 -6.24
N TYR A 197 -23.14 9.09 -5.87
CA TYR A 197 -23.30 8.55 -4.51
C TYR A 197 -22.57 9.37 -3.44
N TYR A 198 -21.66 10.28 -3.81
CA TYR A 198 -21.02 11.17 -2.84
C TYR A 198 -22.03 12.05 -2.07
N ASP A 199 -23.23 12.31 -2.61
CA ASP A 199 -24.26 13.10 -1.94
C ASP A 199 -25.15 12.29 -0.98
N VAL A 200 -25.01 10.96 -1.00
CA VAL A 200 -25.73 10.02 -0.13
C VAL A 200 -24.96 9.80 1.16
N TYR A 201 -25.62 9.98 2.30
CA TYR A 201 -24.99 9.78 3.60
C TYR A 201 -24.74 8.29 3.90
N GLY A 202 -23.47 7.89 3.97
CA GLY A 202 -23.02 6.57 4.44
C GLY A 202 -22.48 6.65 5.87
N HIS A 203 -23.28 6.19 6.84
CA HIS A 203 -22.93 6.28 8.26
C HIS A 203 -21.68 5.50 8.68
N VAL A 204 -21.41 4.33 8.10
CA VAL A 204 -20.26 3.48 8.42
C VAL A 204 -18.97 4.25 8.21
N CYS A 205 -18.72 4.74 6.98
CA CYS A 205 -17.56 5.57 6.71
C CYS A 205 -17.62 6.90 7.48
N ALA A 206 -18.77 7.58 7.55
CA ALA A 206 -18.87 8.86 8.25
C ALA A 206 -18.53 8.77 9.76
N ALA A 207 -18.92 7.70 10.44
CA ALA A 207 -18.70 7.52 11.87
C ALA A 207 -17.29 6.99 12.18
N HIS A 208 -16.80 6.03 11.37
CA HIS A 208 -15.62 5.22 11.71
C HIS A 208 -14.36 5.58 10.92
N SER A 209 -14.44 6.49 9.95
CA SER A 209 -13.27 6.87 9.14
C SER A 209 -12.56 8.14 9.60
N VAL A 210 -11.30 8.29 9.16
CA VAL A 210 -10.49 9.51 9.35
C VAL A 210 -9.55 9.72 8.17
N ASN A 211 -9.46 10.95 7.68
CA ASN A 211 -8.49 11.36 6.66
C ASN A 211 -7.05 11.39 7.19
N ALA A 212 -6.46 10.21 7.38
CA ALA A 212 -5.08 10.03 7.82
C ALA A 212 -4.48 8.76 7.19
N LEU A 213 -3.15 8.67 7.11
CA LEU A 213 -2.44 7.48 6.65
C LEU A 213 -2.45 6.30 7.65
N SER A 214 -3.10 6.49 8.80
CA SER A 214 -3.16 5.50 9.88
C SER A 214 -4.36 5.73 10.79
N ARG A 215 -4.65 4.74 11.64
CA ARG A 215 -5.64 4.86 12.71
C ARG A 215 -5.39 6.09 13.59
N VAL A 216 -6.45 6.83 13.90
CA VAL A 216 -6.48 7.92 14.88
C VAL A 216 -7.56 7.62 15.91
N GLY A 217 -7.16 7.23 17.11
CA GLY A 217 -8.09 6.83 18.16
C GLY A 217 -8.96 5.62 17.74
N ARG A 218 -10.28 5.80 17.67
CA ARG A 218 -11.26 4.78 17.26
C ARG A 218 -11.63 4.83 15.77
N LYS A 219 -10.91 5.60 14.97
CA LYS A 219 -11.17 5.79 13.53
C LYS A 219 -10.00 5.36 12.67
N VAL A 220 -10.26 4.87 11.46
CA VAL A 220 -9.24 4.39 10.51
C VAL A 220 -9.44 5.02 9.13
N PRO A 221 -8.43 5.12 8.25
CA PRO A 221 -8.69 5.38 6.84
C PRO A 221 -9.69 4.37 6.27
N ALA A 222 -10.60 4.83 5.41
CA ALA A 222 -11.62 3.97 4.82
C ALA A 222 -11.86 4.26 3.34
N LEU A 223 -12.38 3.24 2.64
CA LEU A 223 -12.97 3.36 1.31
C LEU A 223 -14.36 2.74 1.31
N CYS A 224 -15.28 3.38 0.60
CA CYS A 224 -16.55 2.78 0.20
C CYS A 224 -16.40 2.26 -1.23
N GLN A 225 -16.91 1.06 -1.51
CA GLN A 225 -16.90 0.49 -2.84
C GLN A 225 -18.33 0.12 -3.26
N GLU A 226 -18.76 0.70 -4.37
CA GLU A 226 -20.02 0.39 -5.03
C GLU A 226 -19.74 -0.51 -6.24
N THR A 227 -20.18 -1.77 -6.16
CA THR A 227 -20.01 -2.74 -7.26
C THR A 227 -21.32 -2.92 -8.02
N CYS A 228 -21.36 -2.67 -9.32
CA CYS A 228 -22.58 -2.87 -10.09
C CYS A 228 -23.00 -4.35 -10.10
N HIS A 229 -24.26 -4.63 -9.79
CA HIS A 229 -24.76 -5.99 -9.59
C HIS A 229 -24.74 -6.88 -10.85
N SER A 230 -24.81 -6.27 -12.04
CA SER A 230 -24.67 -6.92 -13.34
C SER A 230 -23.30 -7.59 -13.53
N LEU A 231 -22.30 -7.24 -12.71
CA LEU A 231 -20.99 -7.86 -12.72
C LEU A 231 -20.98 -9.25 -12.07
N TYR A 232 -21.97 -9.59 -11.25
CA TYR A 232 -21.94 -10.80 -10.42
C TYR A 232 -23.31 -11.47 -10.21
N MET A 233 -24.37 -10.93 -10.82
CA MET A 233 -25.71 -11.51 -10.83
C MET A 233 -26.16 -11.79 -12.26
N ALA A 234 -26.86 -12.90 -12.46
CA ALA A 234 -27.54 -13.21 -13.70
C ALA A 234 -28.77 -12.31 -13.92
N GLY A 235 -29.31 -12.30 -15.13
CA GLY A 235 -30.48 -11.47 -15.48
C GLY A 235 -31.78 -11.82 -14.72
N ASP A 236 -31.83 -12.98 -14.08
CA ASP A 236 -32.91 -13.40 -13.18
C ASP A 236 -32.62 -13.12 -11.69
N HIS A 237 -31.54 -12.37 -11.42
CA HIS A 237 -31.05 -12.04 -10.08
C HIS A 237 -30.51 -13.22 -9.25
N THR A 238 -30.28 -14.37 -9.88
CA THR A 238 -29.50 -15.45 -9.25
C THR A 238 -28.01 -15.09 -9.21
N PRO A 239 -27.24 -15.60 -8.23
CA PRO A 239 -25.83 -15.25 -8.11
C PRO A 239 -25.00 -15.98 -9.16
N ASP A 240 -24.17 -15.25 -9.91
CA ASP A 240 -23.10 -15.86 -10.71
C ASP A 240 -21.90 -16.14 -9.80
N VAL A 241 -21.86 -17.36 -9.27
CA VAL A 241 -20.83 -17.78 -8.30
C VAL A 241 -19.41 -17.74 -8.87
N VAL A 242 -19.25 -17.87 -10.20
CA VAL A 242 -17.93 -17.80 -10.85
C VAL A 242 -17.47 -16.35 -10.91
N ALA A 243 -18.37 -15.45 -11.30
CA ALA A 243 -18.09 -14.02 -11.31
C ALA A 243 -17.81 -13.48 -9.89
N ILE A 244 -18.59 -13.91 -8.90
CA ILE A 244 -18.36 -13.58 -7.48
C ILE A 244 -16.97 -14.04 -7.03
N ASP A 245 -16.58 -15.29 -7.30
CA ASP A 245 -15.26 -15.80 -6.87
C ASP A 245 -14.11 -15.07 -7.59
N HIS A 246 -14.29 -14.72 -8.87
CA HIS A 246 -13.31 -13.93 -9.62
C HIS A 246 -13.14 -12.52 -9.05
N LEU A 247 -14.25 -11.80 -8.84
CA LEU A 247 -14.25 -10.44 -8.31
C LEU A 247 -13.71 -10.39 -6.89
N ARG A 248 -14.19 -11.24 -5.98
CA ARG A 248 -13.75 -11.22 -4.57
C ARG A 248 -12.24 -11.45 -4.43
N ARG A 249 -11.65 -12.31 -5.29
CA ARG A 249 -10.20 -12.54 -5.31
C ARG A 249 -9.45 -11.33 -5.86
N ALA A 250 -9.97 -10.72 -6.93
CA ALA A 250 -9.40 -9.49 -7.48
C ALA A 250 -9.43 -8.35 -6.45
N PHE A 251 -10.54 -8.21 -5.71
CA PHE A 251 -10.70 -7.20 -4.65
C PHE A 251 -9.72 -7.45 -3.50
N ALA A 252 -9.64 -8.69 -3.02
CA ALA A 252 -8.68 -9.11 -1.99
C ALA A 252 -7.22 -8.84 -2.39
N ASP A 253 -6.82 -9.24 -3.59
CA ASP A 253 -5.44 -9.02 -4.07
C ASP A 253 -5.14 -7.53 -4.33
N ALA A 254 -6.13 -6.75 -4.77
CA ALA A 254 -5.99 -5.32 -5.00
C ALA A 254 -5.85 -4.56 -3.68
N ILE A 255 -6.71 -4.83 -2.69
CA ILE A 255 -6.66 -4.12 -1.40
C ILE A 255 -5.39 -4.48 -0.63
N HIS A 256 -4.95 -5.75 -0.67
CA HIS A 256 -3.67 -6.16 -0.10
C HIS A 256 -2.50 -5.40 -0.73
N ALA A 257 -2.44 -5.32 -2.06
CA ALA A 257 -1.39 -4.57 -2.76
C ALA A 257 -1.43 -3.06 -2.45
N THR A 258 -2.62 -2.49 -2.32
CA THR A 258 -2.80 -1.09 -1.91
C THR A 258 -2.22 -0.83 -0.52
N LEU A 259 -2.60 -1.64 0.47
CA LEU A 259 -2.13 -1.42 1.84
C LEU A 259 -0.61 -1.59 1.95
N GLU A 260 -0.02 -2.55 1.24
CA GLU A 260 1.45 -2.70 1.21
C GLU A 260 2.13 -1.47 0.59
N LYS A 261 1.65 -0.98 -0.55
CA LYS A 261 2.22 0.21 -1.21
C LYS A 261 2.11 1.46 -0.34
N VAL A 262 0.94 1.71 0.25
CA VAL A 262 0.73 2.88 1.10
C VAL A 262 1.55 2.78 2.39
N ARG A 263 1.76 1.58 2.94
CA ARG A 263 2.71 1.37 4.05
C ARG A 263 4.13 1.72 3.68
N HIS A 264 4.57 1.38 2.46
CA HIS A 264 5.90 1.76 2.00
C HIS A 264 6.05 3.27 1.93
N LEU A 265 5.04 4.01 1.46
CA LEU A 265 5.03 5.48 1.46
C LEU A 265 5.09 6.11 2.86
N ARG A 266 4.67 5.38 3.91
CA ARG A 266 4.72 5.84 5.31
C ARG A 266 6.10 5.70 5.94
N LYS A 267 6.98 4.86 5.40
CA LYS A 267 8.33 4.69 5.95
C LYS A 267 9.17 5.88 5.49
N PRO A 268 9.81 6.63 6.40
CA PRO A 268 10.77 7.64 5.97
C PRO A 268 11.88 6.94 5.16
N PRO A 269 12.44 7.61 4.13
CA PRO A 269 13.51 7.03 3.32
C PRO A 269 14.63 6.56 4.25
N LYS A 270 15.04 5.30 4.12
CA LYS A 270 16.17 4.79 4.88
C LYS A 270 17.40 5.41 4.25
N MET A 271 18.05 6.34 4.94
CA MET A 271 19.23 7.03 4.44
C MET A 271 20.29 7.06 5.53
N ILE A 272 21.47 6.53 5.19
CA ILE A 272 22.68 6.63 5.99
C ILE A 272 23.28 8.00 5.68
N GLU A 273 23.56 8.76 6.73
CA GLU A 273 24.23 10.03 6.61
C GLU A 273 25.75 9.82 6.46
N LEU A 274 26.19 9.80 5.20
CA LEU A 274 27.58 9.68 4.81
C LEU A 274 28.09 11.06 4.32
N SER A 275 29.34 11.39 4.61
CA SER A 275 29.94 12.63 4.12
C SER A 275 30.16 12.55 2.61
N ASN A 276 29.68 13.55 1.86
CA ASN A 276 29.98 13.64 0.43
C ASN A 276 31.46 14.02 0.25
N LEU A 277 32.25 13.09 -0.30
CA LEU A 277 33.66 13.29 -0.66
C LEU A 277 33.82 13.20 -2.17
N ARG A 278 34.25 14.30 -2.78
CA ARG A 278 34.46 14.37 -4.22
C ARG A 278 35.78 13.73 -4.65
N GLN A 279 35.74 12.99 -5.75
CA GLN A 279 36.92 12.52 -6.48
C GLN A 279 37.72 13.68 -7.04
N THR A 280 39.04 13.56 -6.99
CA THR A 280 39.97 14.59 -7.45
C THR A 280 40.46 14.30 -8.87
N PHE A 281 40.60 13.02 -9.20
CA PHE A 281 41.02 12.51 -10.49
C PHE A 281 39.90 11.62 -11.06
N ASP A 282 39.98 11.27 -12.33
CA ASP A 282 39.06 10.31 -12.96
C ASP A 282 39.23 8.89 -12.39
N PHE A 283 40.41 8.53 -11.91
CA PHE A 283 40.72 7.19 -11.39
C PHE A 283 40.53 6.98 -9.88
N ASP A 284 40.26 8.03 -9.09
CA ASP A 284 40.23 7.94 -7.61
C ASP A 284 38.82 7.75 -7.02
N CYS A 285 37.82 7.36 -7.81
CA CYS A 285 36.45 7.12 -7.33
C CYS A 285 36.39 6.03 -6.24
N GLY A 286 37.08 4.89 -6.43
CA GLY A 286 37.17 3.82 -5.43
C GLY A 286 37.86 4.27 -4.13
N VAL A 287 38.93 5.06 -4.27
CA VAL A 287 39.63 5.68 -3.12
C VAL A 287 38.68 6.55 -2.31
N LYS A 288 37.88 7.40 -2.97
CA LYS A 288 36.92 8.29 -2.29
C LYS A 288 35.75 7.55 -1.68
N ALA A 289 35.21 6.55 -2.36
CA ALA A 289 34.15 5.70 -1.82
C ALA A 289 34.62 5.05 -0.51
N LEU A 290 35.82 4.46 -0.50
CA LEU A 290 36.38 3.85 0.71
C LEU A 290 36.71 4.89 1.78
N GLN A 291 37.29 6.04 1.41
CA GLN A 291 37.57 7.14 2.33
C GLN A 291 36.29 7.63 3.03
N GLY A 292 35.18 7.76 2.30
CA GLY A 292 33.89 8.17 2.86
C GLY A 292 33.37 7.15 3.88
N VAL A 293 33.44 5.85 3.54
CA VAL A 293 33.03 4.78 4.45
C VAL A 293 33.95 4.72 5.69
N PHE A 294 35.27 4.93 5.55
CA PHE A 294 36.17 5.04 6.70
C PHE A 294 35.79 6.20 7.62
N ALA A 295 35.52 7.38 7.07
CA ALA A 295 35.12 8.54 7.85
C ALA A 295 33.81 8.28 8.63
N TYR A 296 32.85 7.56 8.03
CA TYR A 296 31.61 7.14 8.70
C TYR A 296 31.85 6.28 9.96
N TYR A 297 32.92 5.50 9.96
CA TYR A 297 33.37 4.68 11.09
C TYR A 297 34.45 5.36 11.95
N GLY A 298 34.70 6.66 11.75
CA GLY A 298 35.63 7.45 12.57
C GLY A 298 37.10 7.21 12.25
N ILE A 299 37.41 6.66 11.07
CA ILE A 299 38.77 6.52 10.60
C ILE A 299 39.07 7.67 9.63
N GLU A 300 39.91 8.59 10.08
CA GLU A 300 40.37 9.72 9.27
C GLU A 300 41.62 9.34 8.48
N GLU A 301 41.49 9.38 7.15
CA GLU A 301 42.59 9.08 6.24
C GLU A 301 42.73 10.17 5.21
N ARG A 302 43.98 10.49 4.85
CA ARG A 302 44.24 11.43 3.77
C ARG A 302 44.14 10.73 2.43
N ALA A 303 43.48 11.38 1.46
CA ALA A 303 43.28 10.82 0.12
C ALA A 303 44.60 10.48 -0.58
N ASP A 304 45.64 11.30 -0.45
CA ASP A 304 46.96 11.06 -1.06
C ASP A 304 47.71 9.88 -0.46
N ALA A 305 47.44 9.53 0.81
CA ALA A 305 47.94 8.33 1.44
C ALA A 305 47.18 7.09 0.93
N LEU A 306 45.85 7.17 0.87
CA LEU A 306 45.02 6.07 0.35
C LEU A 306 45.29 5.77 -1.14
N ILE A 307 45.50 6.80 -1.99
CA ILE A 307 45.88 6.60 -3.40
C ILE A 307 47.12 5.71 -3.51
N ARG A 308 48.15 6.00 -2.70
CA ARG A 308 49.41 5.24 -2.69
C ARG A 308 49.23 3.84 -2.10
N GLU A 309 48.43 3.71 -1.05
CA GLU A 309 48.19 2.43 -0.39
C GLU A 309 47.38 1.47 -1.26
N LEU A 310 46.36 1.98 -1.94
CA LEU A 310 45.48 1.21 -2.81
C LEU A 310 46.09 0.98 -4.19
N ASN A 311 47.26 1.55 -4.47
CA ASN A 311 47.88 1.60 -5.80
C ASN A 311 46.88 2.04 -6.88
N ALA A 312 46.12 3.10 -6.59
CA ALA A 312 45.14 3.63 -7.54
C ALA A 312 45.86 4.13 -8.80
N ASP A 313 45.53 3.52 -9.93
CA ASP A 313 46.24 3.67 -11.19
C ASP A 313 45.44 4.55 -12.16
N PRO A 314 46.07 5.50 -12.89
CA PRO A 314 45.36 6.37 -13.82
C PRO A 314 44.65 5.65 -14.97
N GLU A 315 45.09 4.46 -15.37
CA GLU A 315 44.48 3.68 -16.45
C GLU A 315 43.50 2.64 -15.91
N LEU A 316 43.82 2.01 -14.77
CA LEU A 316 43.07 0.87 -14.24
C LEU A 316 42.15 1.21 -13.07
N GLY A 317 42.25 2.40 -12.49
CA GLY A 317 41.48 2.79 -11.32
C GLY A 317 41.94 2.07 -10.04
N THR A 318 40.97 1.69 -9.20
CA THR A 318 41.21 1.04 -7.90
C THR A 318 40.60 -0.37 -7.90
N SER A 319 41.40 -1.39 -7.55
CA SER A 319 40.89 -2.76 -7.47
C SER A 319 40.04 -3.00 -6.22
N MET A 320 39.06 -3.90 -6.33
CA MET A 320 38.20 -4.28 -5.21
C MET A 320 39.00 -4.94 -4.08
N GLU A 321 39.99 -5.78 -4.45
CA GLU A 321 40.87 -6.48 -3.52
C GLU A 321 41.73 -5.51 -2.70
N ALA A 322 42.30 -4.46 -3.32
CA ALA A 322 43.07 -3.45 -2.60
C ALA A 322 42.22 -2.72 -1.56
N MET A 323 40.95 -2.43 -1.86
CA MET A 323 40.01 -1.81 -0.91
C MET A 323 39.68 -2.75 0.26
N ILE A 324 39.49 -4.04 -0.02
CA ILE A 324 39.24 -5.07 1.00
C ILE A 324 40.45 -5.15 1.94
N ASP A 325 41.66 -5.31 1.42
CA ASP A 325 42.90 -5.40 2.19
C ASP A 325 43.12 -4.16 3.06
N ALA A 326 42.86 -2.97 2.51
CA ALA A 326 42.97 -1.71 3.24
C ALA A 326 41.99 -1.62 4.41
N ALA A 327 40.76 -2.12 4.24
CA ALA A 327 39.76 -2.17 5.29
C ALA A 327 40.10 -3.23 6.36
N GLU A 328 40.54 -4.42 5.97
CA GLU A 328 40.95 -5.48 6.91
C GLU A 328 42.16 -5.06 7.75
N ARG A 329 43.15 -4.38 7.15
CA ARG A 329 44.30 -3.80 7.89
C ARG A 329 43.90 -2.76 8.93
N ARG A 330 42.72 -2.15 8.78
CA ARG A 330 42.11 -1.25 9.77
C ARG A 330 41.22 -1.97 10.77
N GLY A 331 41.17 -3.30 10.75
CA GLY A 331 40.44 -4.13 11.71
C GLY A 331 38.95 -4.26 11.42
N PHE A 332 38.51 -3.98 10.18
CA PHE A 332 37.15 -4.33 9.77
C PHE A 332 37.03 -5.81 9.44
N ILE A 333 35.85 -6.37 9.67
CA ILE A 333 35.42 -7.62 9.04
C ILE A 333 34.76 -7.22 7.73
N VAL A 334 35.35 -7.60 6.59
CA VAL A 334 34.83 -7.20 5.28
C VAL A 334 33.94 -8.30 4.72
N ASP A 335 32.71 -7.93 4.34
CA ASP A 335 31.81 -8.80 3.59
C ASP A 335 31.74 -8.28 2.16
N ALA A 336 32.44 -8.96 1.25
CA ALA A 336 32.54 -8.59 -0.15
C ALA A 336 32.34 -9.78 -1.09
N GLY A 337 31.92 -9.49 -2.32
CA GLY A 337 31.83 -10.50 -3.37
C GLY A 337 30.81 -10.14 -4.45
N THR A 338 30.64 -11.04 -5.41
CA THR A 338 29.70 -10.89 -6.54
C THR A 338 28.34 -11.52 -6.24
N ARG A 339 27.37 -11.27 -7.13
CA ARG A 339 26.02 -11.87 -7.12
C ARG A 339 25.21 -11.52 -5.87
N TRP A 340 25.43 -10.35 -5.29
CA TRP A 340 24.57 -9.85 -4.23
C TRP A 340 23.14 -9.64 -4.73
N THR A 341 22.16 -9.77 -3.83
CA THR A 341 20.75 -9.49 -4.12
C THR A 341 20.35 -8.15 -3.51
N LEU A 342 19.26 -7.56 -4.00
CA LEU A 342 18.73 -6.33 -3.44
C LEU A 342 18.26 -6.53 -1.99
N GLU A 343 17.72 -7.71 -1.65
CA GLU A 343 17.33 -8.03 -0.27
C GLU A 343 18.53 -8.02 0.67
N ARG A 344 19.68 -8.56 0.21
CA ARG A 344 20.92 -8.49 0.99
C ARG A 344 21.39 -7.05 1.17
N LEU A 345 21.33 -6.25 0.10
CA LEU A 345 21.72 -4.84 0.16
C LEU A 345 20.81 -4.06 1.13
N ARG A 346 19.48 -4.30 1.10
CA ARG A 346 18.54 -3.74 2.09
C ARG A 346 18.92 -4.15 3.51
N GLY A 347 19.28 -5.42 3.74
CA GLY A 347 19.71 -5.90 5.05
C GLY A 347 20.95 -5.19 5.61
N GLU A 348 21.92 -4.83 4.75
CA GLU A 348 23.07 -4.02 5.16
C GLU A 348 22.66 -2.59 5.54
N LEU A 349 21.88 -1.94 4.67
CA LEU A 349 21.41 -0.57 4.88
C LEU A 349 20.49 -0.44 6.10
N ASP A 350 19.60 -1.42 6.31
CA ASP A 350 18.73 -1.50 7.48
C ASP A 350 19.53 -1.53 8.78
N ALA A 351 20.65 -2.24 8.76
CA ALA A 351 21.58 -2.32 9.86
C ALA A 351 22.62 -1.17 9.90
N GLY A 352 22.40 -0.11 9.13
CA GLY A 352 23.19 1.12 9.16
C GLY A 352 24.58 1.00 8.51
N ARG A 353 24.77 0.03 7.60
CA ARG A 353 26.04 -0.21 6.92
C ARG A 353 25.98 0.27 5.47
N PRO A 354 26.73 1.32 5.09
CA PRO A 354 26.82 1.74 3.70
C PRO A 354 27.60 0.70 2.89
N VAL A 355 27.25 0.55 1.61
CA VAL A 355 27.80 -0.51 0.74
C VAL A 355 28.46 0.10 -0.48
N ILE A 356 29.74 -0.18 -0.71
CA ILE A 356 30.45 0.25 -1.92
C ILE A 356 30.10 -0.72 -3.05
N VAL A 357 29.73 -0.21 -4.21
CA VAL A 357 29.43 -1.02 -5.40
C VAL A 357 30.10 -0.43 -6.65
N PRO A 358 30.67 -1.25 -7.54
CA PRO A 358 30.99 -0.82 -8.89
C PRO A 358 29.72 -0.83 -9.74
N MET A 359 29.57 0.17 -10.60
CA MET A 359 28.46 0.26 -11.55
C MET A 359 28.82 1.06 -12.79
N GLN A 360 28.06 0.85 -13.87
CA GLN A 360 28.19 1.60 -15.11
C GLN A 360 27.51 2.97 -15.00
N ALA A 361 28.28 4.07 -15.13
CA ALA A 361 27.80 5.42 -14.83
C ALA A 361 28.11 6.49 -15.90
N TRP A 362 29.23 6.41 -16.61
CA TRP A 362 29.80 7.52 -17.39
C TRP A 362 29.57 7.44 -18.91
N ALA A 363 28.34 7.23 -19.36
CA ALA A 363 28.07 7.20 -20.79
C ALA A 363 27.99 8.61 -21.41
N ASP A 364 28.75 8.85 -22.49
CA ASP A 364 28.72 10.09 -23.30
C ASP A 364 27.39 10.36 -24.03
N ARG A 365 26.47 9.39 -23.98
CA ARG A 365 25.14 9.46 -24.60
C ARG A 365 24.11 8.76 -23.73
N HIS A 366 22.84 9.09 -23.96
CA HIS A 366 21.74 8.35 -23.35
C HIS A 366 21.76 6.87 -23.78
N LEU A 367 21.78 5.96 -22.80
CA LEU A 367 21.68 4.52 -23.00
C LEU A 367 20.34 3.99 -22.47
N THR A 368 19.76 3.05 -23.21
CA THR A 368 18.59 2.29 -22.77
C THR A 368 18.97 1.28 -21.68
N ILE A 369 17.98 0.78 -20.92
CA ILE A 369 18.18 -0.29 -19.92
C ILE A 369 18.89 -1.52 -20.50
N ARG A 370 18.60 -1.88 -21.76
CA ARG A 370 19.28 -3.00 -22.42
C ARG A 370 20.74 -2.68 -22.70
N GLN A 371 21.04 -1.48 -23.19
CA GLN A 371 22.41 -1.06 -23.47
C GLN A 371 23.24 -0.98 -22.18
N TRP A 372 22.67 -0.48 -21.08
CA TRP A 372 23.36 -0.50 -19.78
C TRP A 372 23.79 -1.91 -19.36
N ARG A 373 22.91 -2.92 -19.52
CA ARG A 373 23.23 -4.33 -19.18
C ARG A 373 24.35 -4.92 -20.01
N GLU A 374 24.60 -4.37 -21.19
CA GLU A 374 25.61 -4.85 -22.13
C GLU A 374 26.90 -4.02 -22.05
N ASN A 375 26.91 -2.93 -21.28
CA ASN A 375 28.04 -2.00 -21.14
C ASN A 375 29.04 -2.47 -20.06
N TYR A 376 30.33 -2.41 -20.34
CA TYR A 376 31.41 -2.67 -19.38
C TYR A 376 32.56 -1.66 -19.50
N ASP A 377 32.36 -0.57 -20.25
CA ASP A 377 33.41 0.39 -20.59
C ASP A 377 33.38 1.65 -19.69
N ASP A 378 32.30 1.83 -18.91
CA ASP A 378 32.02 3.06 -18.15
C ASP A 378 31.93 2.80 -16.62
N GLY A 379 32.86 1.99 -16.11
CA GLY A 379 32.91 1.56 -14.71
C GLY A 379 33.17 2.69 -13.72
N HIS A 380 32.47 2.68 -12.58
CA HIS A 380 32.54 3.70 -11.54
C HIS A 380 32.15 3.15 -10.17
N TYR A 381 32.88 3.54 -9.12
CA TYR A 381 32.52 3.17 -7.74
C TYR A 381 31.63 4.24 -7.10
N VAL A 382 30.52 3.78 -6.52
CA VAL A 382 29.61 4.60 -5.70
C VAL A 382 29.33 3.91 -4.38
N VAL A 383 28.81 4.66 -3.41
CA VAL A 383 28.38 4.11 -2.11
C VAL A 383 26.87 4.13 -2.03
N VAL A 384 26.23 2.97 -1.93
CA VAL A 384 24.80 2.89 -1.65
C VAL A 384 24.56 3.25 -0.19
N ILE A 385 23.75 4.27 0.02
CA ILE A 385 23.48 4.85 1.35
C ILE A 385 22.02 4.72 1.75
N GLY A 386 21.13 4.32 0.85
CA GLY A 386 19.73 4.26 1.20
C GLY A 386 18.80 3.75 0.12
N TYR A 387 17.54 3.59 0.51
CA TYR A 387 16.45 3.29 -0.42
C TYR A 387 15.10 3.82 0.10
N ASP A 388 14.18 4.06 -0.83
CA ASP A 388 12.78 4.37 -0.59
C ASP A 388 11.91 3.70 -1.67
N GLY A 389 11.16 2.68 -1.28
CA GLY A 389 10.42 1.83 -2.22
C GLY A 389 11.33 1.30 -3.34
N PRO A 390 11.09 1.65 -4.62
CA PRO A 390 11.92 1.24 -5.75
C PRO A 390 13.08 2.21 -6.05
N ILE A 391 13.31 3.25 -5.24
CA ILE A 391 14.39 4.23 -5.44
C ILE A 391 15.57 3.87 -4.55
N TRP A 392 16.78 3.89 -5.11
CA TRP A 392 18.04 3.67 -4.41
C TRP A 392 18.86 4.95 -4.41
N TYR A 393 19.48 5.28 -3.29
CA TYR A 393 20.26 6.50 -3.08
C TYR A 393 21.74 6.19 -2.93
N PHE A 394 22.57 7.06 -3.52
CA PHE A 394 24.01 6.88 -3.57
C PHE A 394 24.73 8.16 -3.15
N GLU A 395 25.84 8.00 -2.43
CA GLU A 395 26.92 8.98 -2.46
C GLU A 395 27.84 8.63 -3.61
N ASP A 396 27.96 9.57 -4.55
CA ASP A 396 28.69 9.41 -5.78
C ASP A 396 29.89 10.37 -5.77
N PRO A 397 31.14 9.87 -5.71
CA PRO A 397 32.34 10.71 -5.73
C PRO A 397 32.45 11.66 -6.93
N ALA A 398 31.77 11.38 -8.05
CA ALA A 398 31.75 12.22 -9.24
C ALA A 398 30.74 13.39 -9.12
N SER A 399 29.86 13.38 -8.12
CA SER A 399 28.73 14.30 -7.97
C SER A 399 28.81 15.15 -6.71
N PHE A 400 28.38 16.42 -6.82
CA PHE A 400 28.17 17.28 -5.65
C PHE A 400 26.85 16.99 -4.91
N HIS A 401 25.93 16.30 -5.59
CA HIS A 401 24.61 15.98 -5.06
C HIS A 401 24.52 14.48 -4.81
N ARG A 402 23.79 14.09 -3.76
CA ARG A 402 23.30 12.72 -3.63
C ARG A 402 22.56 12.32 -4.90
N THR A 403 22.93 11.18 -5.46
CA THR A 403 22.32 10.67 -6.69
C THR A 403 21.33 9.55 -6.35
N TRP A 404 20.45 9.24 -7.30
CA TRP A 404 19.46 8.18 -7.12
C TRP A 404 19.16 7.47 -8.43
N LEU A 405 18.75 6.22 -8.33
CA LEU A 405 18.30 5.40 -9.46
C LEU A 405 17.04 4.63 -9.09
N LYS A 406 16.18 4.36 -10.07
CA LYS A 406 15.12 3.36 -9.91
C LYS A 406 15.75 1.97 -9.90
N GLU A 407 15.16 1.05 -9.15
CA GLU A 407 15.65 -0.32 -8.95
C GLU A 407 15.98 -1.04 -10.26
N LYS A 408 15.10 -0.93 -11.26
CA LYS A 408 15.30 -1.52 -12.58
C LYS A 408 16.55 -0.98 -13.29
N GLU A 409 16.86 0.29 -13.10
CA GLU A 409 18.01 0.95 -13.70
C GLU A 409 19.29 0.64 -12.92
N PHE A 410 19.23 0.69 -11.58
CA PHE A 410 20.34 0.26 -10.74
C PHE A 410 20.76 -1.17 -11.06
N LEU A 411 19.81 -2.12 -11.11
CA LEU A 411 20.08 -3.51 -11.49
C LEU A 411 20.66 -3.66 -12.89
N ALA A 412 20.37 -2.74 -13.80
CA ALA A 412 20.88 -2.78 -15.16
C ALA A 412 22.29 -2.21 -15.29
N ARG A 413 22.79 -1.51 -14.26
CA ARG A 413 24.10 -0.86 -14.23
C ARG A 413 25.03 -1.50 -13.19
N TRP A 414 24.51 -2.32 -12.27
CA TRP A 414 25.26 -2.90 -11.15
C TRP A 414 26.12 -4.09 -11.56
N HIS A 415 27.13 -3.79 -12.37
CA HIS A 415 28.16 -4.71 -12.84
C HIS A 415 29.35 -3.90 -13.37
N ASP A 416 30.50 -4.56 -13.44
CA ASP A 416 31.71 -4.00 -14.01
C ASP A 416 32.66 -5.12 -14.46
N MET A 417 33.83 -4.77 -14.98
CA MET A 417 34.89 -5.71 -15.33
C MET A 417 36.18 -5.32 -14.63
N ASP A 418 36.80 -6.27 -13.94
CA ASP A 418 38.13 -6.05 -13.38
C ASP A 418 39.15 -5.88 -14.52
N PRO A 419 39.86 -4.76 -14.61
CA PRO A 419 40.64 -4.42 -15.80
C PRO A 419 41.96 -5.23 -15.90
N VAL A 420 42.39 -5.89 -14.83
CA VAL A 420 43.62 -6.69 -14.80
C VAL A 420 43.33 -8.15 -15.11
N SER A 421 42.36 -8.74 -14.42
CA SER A 421 41.99 -10.16 -14.53
C SER A 421 40.97 -10.43 -15.65
N GLY A 422 40.21 -9.41 -16.08
CA GLY A 422 39.07 -9.56 -16.97
C GLY A 422 37.86 -10.24 -16.32
N GLU A 423 37.84 -10.40 -14.99
CA GLU A 423 36.70 -11.00 -14.29
C GLU A 423 35.49 -10.06 -14.31
N LYS A 424 34.30 -10.61 -14.57
CA LYS A 424 33.05 -9.85 -14.48
C LYS A 424 32.61 -9.70 -13.03
N LEU A 425 32.51 -8.47 -12.57
CA LEU A 425 32.07 -8.07 -11.25
C LEU A 425 30.54 -7.90 -11.20
N GLU A 426 29.81 -8.97 -11.54
CA GLU A 426 28.35 -8.96 -11.57
C GLU A 426 27.76 -8.75 -10.18
N ARG A 427 27.05 -7.64 -9.96
CA ARG A 427 26.45 -7.27 -8.67
C ARG A 427 27.46 -7.40 -7.51
N ALA A 428 28.65 -6.87 -7.74
CA ALA A 428 29.71 -6.83 -6.75
C ALA A 428 29.41 -5.79 -5.67
N ALA A 429 29.80 -6.08 -4.43
CA ALA A 429 29.61 -5.18 -3.31
C ALA A 429 30.70 -5.39 -2.27
N ILE A 430 30.99 -4.33 -1.51
CA ILE A 430 31.85 -4.34 -0.32
C ILE A 430 31.10 -3.68 0.84
N SER A 431 30.94 -4.41 1.94
CA SER A 431 30.40 -3.88 3.19
C SER A 431 31.40 -4.08 4.33
N LEU A 432 31.63 -3.03 5.12
CA LEU A 432 32.55 -3.04 6.26
C LEU A 432 31.75 -3.27 7.55
N ARG A 433 32.22 -4.21 8.39
CA ARG A 433 31.57 -4.63 9.65
C ARG A 433 32.56 -4.65 10.82
N GLY A 434 32.02 -4.83 12.03
CA GLY A 434 32.80 -5.01 13.25
C GLY A 434 33.20 -3.72 13.98
N LYS A 435 32.74 -2.56 13.50
CA LYS A 435 32.87 -1.27 14.18
C LYS A 435 31.54 -0.52 14.15
N ASP A 436 31.32 0.30 15.17
CA ASP A 436 30.16 1.18 15.24
C ASP A 436 30.41 2.47 14.45
N ALA A 437 29.37 2.98 13.80
CA ALA A 437 29.42 4.28 13.14
C ALA A 437 29.55 5.40 14.17
N VAL A 438 30.40 6.39 13.89
CA VAL A 438 30.56 7.56 14.77
C VAL A 438 29.51 8.65 14.49
N GLY A 439 28.81 8.56 13.35
CA GLY A 439 27.88 9.58 12.85
C GLY A 439 28.58 10.89 12.44
N ILE A 440 27.85 11.80 11.78
CA ILE A 440 28.34 13.16 11.45
C ILE A 440 28.28 14.14 12.65
N GLY A 441 28.38 13.62 13.87
CA GLY A 441 28.29 14.43 15.08
C GLY A 441 29.38 15.48 15.17
N VAL A 442 29.01 16.72 15.49
CA VAL A 442 29.96 17.79 15.82
C VAL A 442 30.67 17.41 17.11
N ALA A 443 31.93 16.97 17.01
CA ALA A 443 32.79 16.86 18.17
C ALA A 443 33.23 18.27 18.60
N PRO A 444 33.18 18.62 19.90
CA PRO A 444 33.75 19.88 20.36
C PRO A 444 35.24 19.92 20.01
N MET A 445 35.70 21.00 19.38
CA MET A 445 37.13 21.28 19.21
C MET A 445 37.80 21.19 20.59
N ARG A 446 38.77 20.29 20.72
CA ARG A 446 39.62 20.20 21.91
C ARG A 446 40.81 21.14 21.81
#